data_AF-A0A849VJ08-F1
#
_entry.id   AF-A0A849VJ08-F1
#
_cell.length_a   1.000
_cell.length_b   1.000
_cell.length_c   1.000
_cell.angle_alpha   90.00
_cell.angle_beta   90.00
_cell.angle_gamma   90.00
#
_symmetry.space_group_name_H-M   'P 1'
#
loop_
_entity.id
_entity.type
_entity.pdbx_description
1 polymer ?
#
loop_
_entity_poly.entity_id
_entity_poly.type
_entity_poly.pdbx_seq_one_letter_code
_entity_poly.pdbx_strand_id
1 'polypeptide(L)'
;MDITQANGYSNTGAVLKNSPRPLSVSSQFKASDTNASVSSLALKLSKAQSAIEQVDQTALSWPQSKAATHTQLSRKEVDLAKWEFEHLSKAQLETIALDPSNTFSDLEKVAAFERWHVRDQAELSVLKKESLTSGGSANNIMHSFEAALTSHIESFSALSKAMVSQEYGPQTTLQFESALKEQGLAHSATPKHATHYYAVMVDDIFGDNEPEVQSGVNGMSHSNVLKSPYEFLTREDRTLLSEMYQYAEQNNVDFKYIKRLASDLGDYRKHNDGKLLGNANEGTFDSAGHKVTFSFTDKDQATIDELLAGEGLFATKIDKGFISFITEPGQGALSHVGSYQFLQHMAEVTAGLEPSTSADEFSIFKGFASADERYVRTLSEEVYPMPEPDVVCKNGHCEVTEKGRENDVTLASESGNYVSPDLASELSEPLYQKRLNTQTQEDIWYKWLEQR
;
A
#
# COMPACT_ATOMS: atom_id res chain seq x y z
N MET A 1 -14.27 2.95 17.25
CA MET A 1 -15.67 2.54 17.06
C MET A 1 -15.65 1.23 16.32
N ASP A 2 -16.57 0.34 16.66
CA ASP A 2 -16.70 -0.97 16.03
C ASP A 2 -17.12 -0.79 14.56
N ILE A 3 -16.32 -1.28 13.61
CA ILE A 3 -16.59 -1.14 12.16
C ILE A 3 -17.55 -2.25 11.66
N THR A 4 -18.23 -2.93 12.58
CA THR A 4 -19.13 -4.06 12.35
C THR A 4 -20.52 -3.68 11.87
N GLN A 5 -20.76 -2.41 11.49
CA GLN A 5 -21.99 -1.95 10.84
C GLN A 5 -21.78 -1.31 9.46
N ALA A 6 -20.96 -1.97 8.63
CA ALA A 6 -21.01 -1.86 7.18
C ALA A 6 -21.50 -3.18 6.57
N ASN A 7 -22.78 -3.53 6.80
CA ASN A 7 -23.40 -4.69 6.17
C ASN A 7 -23.59 -4.44 4.66
N GLY A 8 -22.70 -4.97 3.84
CA GLY A 8 -22.78 -4.96 2.38
C GLY A 8 -22.22 -6.25 1.79
N TYR A 9 -23.05 -6.98 1.04
CA TYR A 9 -22.73 -8.21 0.31
C TYR A 9 -22.47 -9.48 1.13
N SER A 10 -23.55 -10.12 1.55
CA SER A 10 -23.57 -11.57 1.80
C SER A 10 -23.30 -12.34 0.50
N ASN A 11 -22.40 -13.32 0.57
CA ASN A 11 -22.03 -14.17 -0.55
C ASN A 11 -23.07 -15.30 -0.72
N THR A 12 -24.03 -15.14 -1.62
CA THR A 12 -24.99 -16.21 -2.01
C THR A 12 -24.82 -16.57 -3.49
N GLY A 13 -24.42 -17.81 -3.76
CA GLY A 13 -24.16 -18.29 -5.12
C GLY A 13 -25.43 -18.37 -5.98
N ALA A 14 -25.64 -17.36 -6.82
CA ALA A 14 -26.66 -17.39 -7.88
C ALA A 14 -26.14 -18.16 -9.10
N VAL A 15 -26.84 -19.23 -9.49
CA VAL A 15 -26.51 -20.03 -10.68
C VAL A 15 -27.26 -19.49 -11.90
N LEU A 16 -26.57 -18.72 -12.75
CA LEU A 16 -27.08 -18.30 -14.05
C LEU A 16 -27.10 -19.49 -15.04
N LYS A 17 -28.29 -19.80 -15.59
CA LYS A 17 -28.43 -20.72 -16.72
C LYS A 17 -28.20 -19.98 -18.04
N ASN A 18 -27.12 -20.33 -18.74
CA ASN A 18 -26.85 -19.84 -20.09
C ASN A 18 -27.93 -20.27 -21.10
N SER A 19 -28.32 -19.36 -22.00
CA SER A 19 -28.84 -19.69 -23.33
C SER A 19 -28.47 -18.60 -24.35
N PRO A 20 -28.03 -18.96 -25.56
CA PRO A 20 -27.46 -18.00 -26.51
C PRO A 20 -28.54 -17.32 -27.37
N ARG A 21 -28.29 -16.06 -27.76
CA ARG A 21 -28.94 -15.42 -28.93
C ARG A 21 -27.89 -14.74 -29.84
N PRO A 22 -28.15 -14.64 -31.16
CA PRO A 22 -27.11 -14.43 -32.15
C PRO A 22 -26.79 -12.96 -32.44
N LEU A 23 -25.56 -12.72 -32.91
CA LEU A 23 -25.10 -11.47 -33.51
C LEU A 23 -25.58 -11.32 -34.96
N SER A 24 -25.93 -10.10 -35.38
CA SER A 24 -26.20 -9.74 -36.79
C SER A 24 -25.32 -8.58 -37.28
N VAL A 25 -24.11 -8.95 -37.69
CA VAL A 25 -23.21 -8.40 -38.74
C VAL A 25 -23.57 -7.07 -39.43
N SER A 26 -22.61 -6.13 -39.42
CA SER A 26 -22.00 -5.44 -40.60
C SER A 26 -21.10 -4.28 -40.13
N SER A 27 -20.04 -3.80 -40.81
CA SER A 27 -19.08 -4.33 -41.82
C SER A 27 -17.94 -3.26 -41.94
N GLN A 28 -16.79 -3.39 -42.61
CA GLN A 28 -16.20 -4.43 -43.48
C GLN A 28 -14.67 -4.18 -43.62
N PHE A 29 -13.78 -5.16 -43.39
CA PHE A 29 -12.39 -5.15 -43.93
C PHE A 29 -11.90 -6.57 -44.20
N LYS A 30 -11.17 -6.78 -45.31
CA LYS A 30 -10.75 -8.10 -45.80
C LYS A 30 -9.29 -8.44 -45.42
N ALA A 31 -9.11 -9.71 -45.08
CA ALA A 31 -7.94 -10.60 -45.25
C ALA A 31 -6.75 -10.10 -46.11
N SER A 32 -5.50 -10.49 -45.86
CA SER A 32 -4.97 -11.52 -44.93
C SER A 32 -3.46 -11.39 -44.77
N ASP A 33 -2.91 -11.75 -43.60
CA ASP A 33 -1.96 -12.87 -43.44
C ASP A 33 -1.68 -13.15 -41.95
N THR A 34 -1.01 -14.27 -41.68
CA THR A 34 -1.01 -15.11 -40.47
C THR A 34 -0.69 -14.48 -39.09
N ASN A 35 -1.18 -15.18 -38.07
CA ASN A 35 -0.72 -15.29 -36.67
C ASN A 35 -1.50 -14.57 -35.55
N ALA A 36 -1.40 -15.21 -34.38
CA ALA A 36 -1.92 -14.94 -33.04
C ALA A 36 -2.52 -13.56 -32.69
N SER A 37 -3.47 -13.59 -31.74
CA SER A 37 -3.95 -12.43 -30.98
C SER A 37 -2.83 -11.84 -30.09
N VAL A 38 -1.88 -11.16 -30.71
CA VAL A 38 -0.85 -10.36 -30.03
C VAL A 38 -1.53 -9.11 -29.47
N SER A 39 -1.39 -8.85 -28.17
CA SER A 39 -1.95 -7.63 -27.55
C SER A 39 -1.34 -6.37 -28.17
N SER A 40 -2.09 -5.27 -28.16
CA SER A 40 -1.64 -3.97 -28.69
C SER A 40 -0.29 -3.54 -28.09
N LEU A 41 -0.07 -3.80 -26.80
CA LEU A 41 1.19 -3.56 -26.09
C LEU A 41 2.35 -4.41 -26.63
N ALA A 42 2.13 -5.69 -26.93
CA ALA A 42 3.19 -6.56 -27.46
C ALA A 42 3.58 -6.17 -28.90
N LEU A 43 2.63 -5.68 -29.71
CA LEU A 43 2.94 -5.04 -31.01
C LEU A 43 3.72 -3.73 -30.83
N LYS A 44 3.33 -2.87 -29.88
CA LYS A 44 4.08 -1.64 -29.56
C LYS A 44 5.52 -1.95 -29.13
N LEU A 45 5.71 -2.90 -28.20
CA LEU A 45 7.01 -3.34 -27.70
C LEU A 45 7.90 -3.89 -28.82
N SER A 46 7.37 -4.76 -29.68
CA SER A 46 8.11 -5.31 -30.82
C SER A 46 8.60 -4.20 -31.77
N LYS A 47 7.74 -3.21 -32.07
CA LYS A 47 8.09 -2.08 -32.94
C LYS A 47 9.14 -1.15 -32.30
N ALA A 48 9.02 -0.85 -31.01
CA ALA A 48 10.02 -0.07 -30.28
C ALA A 48 11.37 -0.80 -30.21
N GLN A 49 11.36 -2.10 -29.94
CA GLN A 49 12.56 -2.94 -29.92
C GLN A 49 13.29 -2.95 -31.28
N SER A 50 12.57 -3.20 -32.39
CA SER A 50 13.18 -3.14 -33.73
C SER A 50 13.70 -1.75 -34.11
N ALA A 51 13.16 -0.67 -33.54
CA ALA A 51 13.66 0.67 -33.75
C ALA A 51 14.93 0.96 -32.92
N ILE A 52 15.01 0.45 -31.69
CA ILE A 52 16.23 0.47 -30.86
C ILE A 52 17.38 -0.29 -31.54
N GLU A 53 17.08 -1.41 -32.20
CA GLU A 53 18.07 -2.21 -32.96
C GLU A 53 18.60 -1.51 -34.24
N GLN A 54 17.89 -0.50 -34.74
CA GLN A 54 18.27 0.28 -35.92
C GLN A 54 19.01 1.58 -35.59
N VAL A 55 19.06 1.96 -34.31
CA VAL A 55 19.74 3.18 -33.82
C VAL A 55 21.01 2.77 -33.09
N ASP A 56 22.05 3.61 -33.15
CA ASP A 56 23.22 3.43 -32.29
C ASP A 56 22.79 3.57 -30.82
N GLN A 57 22.85 2.47 -30.07
CA GLN A 57 22.43 2.43 -28.67
C GLN A 57 23.25 3.38 -27.78
N THR A 58 24.46 3.79 -28.21
CA THR A 58 25.27 4.79 -27.49
C THR A 58 24.80 6.23 -27.69
N ALA A 59 23.93 6.47 -28.68
CA ALA A 59 23.26 7.75 -28.91
C ALA A 59 21.89 7.87 -28.20
N LEU A 60 21.35 6.76 -27.70
CA LEU A 60 20.18 6.78 -26.81
C LEU A 60 20.59 7.32 -25.44
N SER A 61 19.82 8.25 -24.91
CA SER A 61 19.97 8.76 -23.55
C SER A 61 18.61 9.21 -23.02
N TRP A 62 18.36 8.97 -21.72
CA TRP A 62 17.21 9.55 -21.06
C TRP A 62 17.45 11.04 -20.81
N PRO A 63 16.67 11.98 -21.41
CA PRO A 63 16.91 13.39 -21.18
C PRO A 63 16.44 13.76 -19.76
N GLN A 64 17.38 14.04 -18.85
CA GLN A 64 17.04 14.55 -17.51
C GLN A 64 16.19 15.83 -17.58
N SER A 65 16.26 16.58 -18.69
CA SER A 65 15.38 17.74 -18.96
C SER A 65 13.91 17.37 -19.20
N LYS A 66 13.57 16.15 -19.66
CA LYS A 66 12.16 15.70 -19.72
C LYS A 66 11.56 15.48 -18.33
N ALA A 67 12.40 15.16 -17.34
CA ALA A 67 12.04 15.15 -15.92
C ALA A 67 12.03 16.56 -15.28
N ALA A 68 12.31 17.63 -16.04
CA ALA A 68 12.12 19.01 -15.58
C ALA A 68 10.82 19.64 -16.10
N THR A 69 10.27 19.13 -17.21
CA THR A 69 8.96 19.54 -17.77
C THR A 69 7.73 18.91 -17.09
N HIS A 70 7.89 18.34 -15.89
CA HIS A 70 6.81 17.73 -15.10
C HIS A 70 5.67 18.69 -14.70
N THR A 71 5.79 19.99 -14.95
CA THR A 71 4.77 21.01 -14.69
C THR A 71 3.66 21.13 -15.75
N GLN A 72 3.72 20.38 -16.87
CA GLN A 72 2.70 20.42 -17.93
C GLN A 72 2.05 19.08 -18.30
N LEU A 73 2.58 17.95 -17.85
CA LEU A 73 2.00 16.62 -18.08
C LEU A 73 1.07 16.26 -16.92
N SER A 74 -0.14 15.74 -17.20
CA SER A 74 -1.06 15.44 -16.10
C SER A 74 -0.58 14.20 -15.33
N ARG A 75 -0.35 14.37 -14.02
CA ARG A 75 0.16 13.29 -13.15
C ARG A 75 -0.78 12.08 -13.14
N LYS A 76 -2.10 12.30 -13.25
CA LYS A 76 -3.12 11.24 -13.35
C LYS A 76 -2.94 10.34 -14.58
N GLU A 77 -2.55 10.88 -15.74
CA GLU A 77 -2.32 10.06 -16.95
C GLU A 77 -1.02 9.27 -16.86
N VAL A 78 0.02 9.82 -16.23
CA VAL A 78 1.26 9.08 -15.93
C VAL A 78 0.97 7.92 -14.98
N ASP A 79 0.19 8.14 -13.93
CA ASP A 79 -0.12 7.12 -12.93
C ASP A 79 -1.03 6.01 -13.48
N LEU A 80 -1.93 6.32 -14.43
CA LEU A 80 -2.69 5.33 -15.18
C LEU A 80 -1.77 4.44 -16.04
N ALA A 81 -0.83 5.03 -16.78
CA ALA A 81 0.15 4.28 -17.57
C ALA A 81 1.09 3.41 -16.69
N LYS A 82 1.45 3.88 -15.48
CA LYS A 82 2.20 3.08 -14.51
C LYS A 82 1.46 1.81 -14.07
N TRP A 83 0.13 1.81 -14.07
CA TRP A 83 -0.66 0.63 -13.72
C TRP A 83 -0.60 -0.42 -14.84
N GLU A 84 -0.75 0.00 -16.10
CA GLU A 84 -0.61 -0.90 -17.26
C GLU A 84 0.77 -1.57 -17.35
N PHE A 85 1.83 -0.90 -16.86
CA PHE A 85 3.21 -1.39 -16.91
C PHE A 85 3.68 -2.17 -15.67
N GLU A 86 2.83 -2.35 -14.65
CA GLU A 86 3.21 -2.98 -13.37
C GLU A 86 3.80 -4.40 -13.55
N HIS A 87 3.30 -5.14 -14.53
CA HIS A 87 3.63 -6.54 -14.81
C HIS A 87 4.79 -6.74 -15.80
N LEU A 88 5.34 -5.67 -16.39
CA LEU A 88 6.41 -5.76 -17.40
C LEU A 88 7.77 -6.11 -16.79
N SER A 89 8.71 -6.64 -17.56
CA SER A 89 10.08 -6.91 -17.11
C SER A 89 10.97 -5.65 -17.13
N LYS A 90 12.12 -5.67 -16.44
CA LYS A 90 13.09 -4.54 -16.44
C LYS A 90 13.50 -4.16 -17.88
N ALA A 91 13.79 -5.17 -18.72
CA ALA A 91 14.07 -4.99 -20.14
C ALA A 91 12.90 -4.42 -20.96
N GLN A 92 11.64 -4.82 -20.69
CA GLN A 92 10.49 -4.23 -21.38
C GLN A 92 10.27 -2.76 -21.01
N LEU A 93 10.52 -2.39 -19.76
CA LEU A 93 10.45 -0.99 -19.30
C LEU A 93 11.55 -0.14 -19.95
N GLU A 94 12.76 -0.69 -20.12
CA GLU A 94 13.86 -0.05 -20.88
C GLU A 94 13.47 0.20 -22.35
N THR A 95 12.92 -0.82 -23.03
CA THR A 95 12.44 -0.72 -24.42
C THR A 95 11.36 0.36 -24.59
N ILE A 96 10.48 0.54 -23.59
CA ILE A 96 9.47 1.62 -23.60
C ILE A 96 10.13 2.97 -23.36
N ALA A 97 10.88 3.13 -22.28
CA ALA A 97 11.45 4.41 -21.85
C ALA A 97 12.35 5.04 -22.93
N LEU A 98 13.15 4.23 -23.63
CA LEU A 98 14.08 4.69 -24.66
C LEU A 98 13.56 4.53 -26.11
N ASP A 99 12.27 4.26 -26.32
CA ASP A 99 11.67 4.07 -27.66
C ASP A 99 11.98 5.27 -28.60
N PRO A 100 12.79 5.09 -29.66
CA PRO A 100 13.08 6.17 -30.61
C PRO A 100 12.01 6.31 -31.70
N SER A 101 11.08 5.35 -31.82
CA SER A 101 10.07 5.31 -32.88
C SER A 101 8.80 6.13 -32.58
N ASN A 102 8.67 6.64 -31.35
CA ASN A 102 7.46 7.31 -30.83
C ASN A 102 6.19 6.44 -30.99
N THR A 103 6.38 5.12 -30.81
CA THR A 103 5.29 4.14 -30.66
C THR A 103 4.67 4.23 -29.26
N PHE A 104 5.47 4.63 -28.27
CA PHE A 104 5.04 5.08 -26.96
C PHE A 104 5.05 6.61 -26.88
N SER A 105 4.04 7.17 -26.23
CA SER A 105 3.94 8.61 -25.89
C SER A 105 4.94 8.99 -24.80
N ASP A 106 5.29 10.28 -24.68
CA ASP A 106 6.21 10.73 -23.63
C ASP A 106 5.69 10.43 -22.21
N LEU A 107 4.37 10.39 -22.00
CA LEU A 107 3.73 9.93 -20.76
C LEU A 107 4.06 8.45 -20.47
N GLU A 108 3.88 7.57 -21.45
CA GLU A 108 4.22 6.14 -21.34
C GLU A 108 5.72 5.93 -21.10
N LYS A 109 6.59 6.70 -21.78
CA LYS A 109 8.04 6.64 -21.57
C LYS A 109 8.45 7.03 -20.14
N VAL A 110 7.85 8.09 -19.60
CA VAL A 110 8.05 8.53 -18.20
C VAL A 110 7.53 7.48 -17.22
N ALA A 111 6.33 6.95 -17.42
CA ALA A 111 5.77 5.90 -16.56
C ALA A 111 6.64 4.64 -16.53
N ALA A 112 7.21 4.24 -17.68
CA ALA A 112 8.13 3.11 -17.76
C ALA A 112 9.49 3.40 -17.08
N PHE A 113 10.06 4.59 -17.26
CA PHE A 113 11.27 5.02 -16.54
C PHE A 113 11.06 5.00 -15.02
N GLU A 114 9.96 5.56 -14.52
CA GLU A 114 9.66 5.58 -13.08
C GLU A 114 9.47 4.15 -12.51
N ARG A 115 8.77 3.26 -13.22
CA ARG A 115 8.63 1.85 -12.81
C ARG A 115 9.96 1.09 -12.85
N TRP A 116 10.84 1.37 -13.83
CA TRP A 116 12.19 0.81 -13.89
C TRP A 116 13.02 1.28 -12.69
N HIS A 117 12.98 2.58 -12.40
CA HIS A 117 13.74 3.18 -11.31
C HIS A 117 13.30 2.69 -9.93
N VAL A 118 12.00 2.51 -9.68
CA VAL A 118 11.49 1.92 -8.43
C VAL A 118 12.04 0.50 -8.20
N ARG A 119 12.17 -0.31 -9.25
CA ARG A 119 12.74 -1.67 -9.11
C ARG A 119 14.25 -1.64 -8.86
N ASP A 120 14.95 -0.74 -9.54
CA ASP A 120 16.38 -0.52 -9.31
C ASP A 120 16.66 -0.03 -7.86
N GLN A 121 15.82 0.86 -7.31
CA GLN A 121 15.90 1.27 -5.90
C GLN A 121 15.59 0.11 -4.92
N ALA A 122 14.69 -0.82 -5.28
CA ALA A 122 14.44 -2.02 -4.49
C ALA A 122 15.66 -2.97 -4.50
N GLU A 123 16.29 -3.19 -5.65
CA GLU A 123 17.53 -3.96 -5.79
C GLU A 123 18.66 -3.32 -4.97
N LEU A 124 18.88 -1.99 -5.08
CA LEU A 124 19.84 -1.26 -4.25
C LEU A 124 19.58 -1.41 -2.74
N SER A 125 18.30 -1.43 -2.32
CA SER A 125 17.93 -1.59 -0.91
C SER A 125 18.31 -2.98 -0.36
N VAL A 126 18.24 -4.02 -1.19
CA VAL A 126 18.76 -5.36 -0.86
C VAL A 126 20.29 -5.32 -0.71
N LEU A 127 21.02 -4.73 -1.66
CA LEU A 127 22.50 -4.65 -1.59
C LEU A 127 23.00 -3.88 -0.35
N LYS A 128 22.32 -2.79 0.02
CA LYS A 128 22.58 -2.04 1.26
C LYS A 128 22.40 -2.94 2.49
N LYS A 129 21.29 -3.68 2.56
CA LYS A 129 20.98 -4.61 3.65
C LYS A 129 21.98 -5.76 3.75
N GLU A 130 22.32 -6.40 2.64
CA GLU A 130 23.30 -7.50 2.61
C GLU A 130 24.68 -7.02 3.08
N SER A 131 25.12 -5.85 2.62
CA SER A 131 26.39 -5.23 3.04
C SER A 131 26.43 -4.87 4.52
N LEU A 132 25.29 -4.50 5.12
CA LEU A 132 25.17 -4.31 6.57
C LEU A 132 25.24 -5.64 7.33
N THR A 133 24.70 -6.73 6.77
CA THR A 133 24.71 -8.06 7.42
C THR A 133 26.03 -8.82 7.35
N SER A 134 26.96 -8.44 6.45
CA SER A 134 28.27 -9.12 6.34
C SER A 134 29.16 -8.96 7.58
N GLY A 135 28.89 -7.94 8.41
CA GLY A 135 29.60 -7.65 9.65
C GLY A 135 31.01 -7.09 9.44
N GLY A 136 31.56 -6.48 10.50
CA GLY A 136 32.92 -5.90 10.51
C GLY A 136 32.94 -4.40 10.81
N SER A 137 34.05 -3.75 10.46
CA SER A 137 34.20 -2.31 10.57
C SER A 137 33.43 -1.58 9.46
N ALA A 138 33.13 -0.29 9.66
CA ALA A 138 32.48 0.54 8.64
C ALA A 138 33.22 0.53 7.29
N ASN A 139 34.57 0.45 7.30
CA ASN A 139 35.38 0.34 6.08
C ASN A 139 35.15 -0.99 5.34
N ASN A 140 34.95 -2.10 6.07
CA ASN A 140 34.67 -3.40 5.45
C ASN A 140 33.25 -3.43 4.87
N ILE A 141 32.28 -2.85 5.58
CA ILE A 141 30.90 -2.70 5.10
C ILE A 141 30.86 -1.82 3.84
N MET A 142 31.59 -0.70 3.83
CA MET A 142 31.70 0.17 2.65
C MET A 142 32.30 -0.59 1.46
N HIS A 143 33.43 -1.25 1.64
CA HIS A 143 34.09 -2.01 0.56
C HIS A 143 33.21 -3.17 0.05
N SER A 144 32.40 -3.79 0.92
CA SER A 144 31.42 -4.80 0.50
C SER A 144 30.33 -4.17 -0.37
N PHE A 145 29.80 -3.01 0.04
CA PHE A 145 28.79 -2.29 -0.71
C PHE A 145 29.31 -1.76 -2.06
N GLU A 146 30.50 -1.18 -2.10
CA GLU A 146 31.12 -0.70 -3.35
C GLU A 146 31.32 -1.85 -4.35
N ALA A 147 31.75 -3.02 -3.89
CA ALA A 147 31.89 -4.21 -4.74
C ALA A 147 30.52 -4.72 -5.26
N ALA A 148 29.51 -4.78 -4.39
CA ALA A 148 28.16 -5.20 -4.75
C ALA A 148 27.49 -4.21 -5.73
N LEU A 149 27.62 -2.91 -5.49
CA LEU A 149 27.14 -1.82 -6.34
C LEU A 149 27.85 -1.82 -7.71
N THR A 150 29.16 -2.10 -7.74
CA THR A 150 29.90 -2.25 -9.00
C THR A 150 29.32 -3.41 -9.82
N SER A 151 29.12 -4.58 -9.19
CA SER A 151 28.51 -5.74 -9.87
C SER A 151 27.08 -5.47 -10.36
N HIS A 152 26.28 -4.73 -9.58
CA HIS A 152 24.94 -4.26 -9.97
C HIS A 152 24.98 -3.38 -11.23
N ILE A 153 25.84 -2.36 -11.25
CA ILE A 153 26.01 -1.46 -12.41
C ILE A 153 26.58 -2.20 -13.63
N GLU A 154 27.48 -3.15 -13.42
CA GLU A 154 28.00 -3.99 -14.50
C GLU A 154 26.89 -4.83 -15.14
N SER A 155 25.96 -5.37 -14.34
CA SER A 155 24.81 -6.17 -14.80
C SER A 155 23.81 -5.42 -15.68
N PHE A 156 23.83 -4.08 -15.66
CA PHE A 156 22.92 -3.26 -16.45
C PHE A 156 23.09 -3.51 -17.96
N SER A 157 21.95 -3.60 -18.66
CA SER A 157 21.91 -3.56 -20.12
C SER A 157 22.47 -2.22 -20.66
N ALA A 158 22.73 -2.16 -21.97
CA ALA A 158 23.10 -0.90 -22.62
C ALA A 158 22.02 0.19 -22.44
N LEU A 159 20.73 -0.21 -22.43
CA LEU A 159 19.60 0.69 -22.23
C LEU A 159 19.50 1.17 -20.78
N SER A 160 19.64 0.29 -19.79
CA SER A 160 19.78 0.66 -18.37
C SER A 160 20.91 1.68 -18.17
N LYS A 161 22.08 1.46 -18.80
CA LYS A 161 23.23 2.38 -18.74
C LYS A 161 22.96 3.74 -19.39
N ALA A 162 22.08 3.81 -20.39
CA ALA A 162 21.61 5.06 -21.00
C ALA A 162 20.50 5.78 -20.21
N MET A 163 19.89 5.12 -19.22
CA MET A 163 18.87 5.68 -18.33
C MET A 163 19.46 6.29 -17.05
N VAL A 164 20.66 5.86 -16.62
CA VAL A 164 21.33 6.38 -15.42
C VAL A 164 22.41 7.43 -15.73
N SER A 165 22.65 8.33 -14.78
CA SER A 165 23.77 9.28 -14.86
C SER A 165 25.13 8.56 -14.73
N GLN A 166 26.19 9.12 -15.30
CA GLN A 166 27.56 8.68 -15.01
C GLN A 166 27.90 8.81 -13.51
N GLU A 167 27.24 9.71 -12.80
CA GLU A 167 27.38 9.90 -11.36
C GLU A 167 26.57 8.90 -10.51
N TYR A 168 25.75 8.02 -11.12
CA TYR A 168 24.87 7.10 -10.40
C TYR A 168 25.61 6.23 -9.35
N GLY A 169 26.74 5.65 -9.72
CA GLY A 169 27.60 4.88 -8.80
C GLY A 169 28.14 5.77 -7.66
N PRO A 170 28.94 6.81 -7.97
CA PRO A 170 29.46 7.76 -6.97
C PRO A 170 28.40 8.34 -6.02
N GLN A 171 27.25 8.79 -6.53
CA GLN A 171 26.14 9.31 -5.72
C GLN A 171 25.55 8.23 -4.80
N THR A 172 25.38 7.00 -5.30
CA THR A 172 24.86 5.88 -4.50
C THR A 172 25.83 5.47 -3.39
N THR A 173 27.14 5.45 -3.66
CA THR A 173 28.17 5.25 -2.62
C THR A 173 28.14 6.37 -1.58
N LEU A 174 28.09 7.64 -2.00
CA LEU A 174 28.02 8.78 -1.07
C LEU A 174 26.75 8.77 -0.21
N GLN A 175 25.60 8.39 -0.77
CA GLN A 175 24.36 8.21 0.01
C GLN A 175 24.49 7.10 1.05
N PHE A 176 25.11 5.96 0.69
CA PHE A 176 25.35 4.87 1.64
C PHE A 176 26.40 5.26 2.70
N GLU A 177 27.43 6.03 2.34
CA GLU A 177 28.41 6.56 3.29
C GLU A 177 27.77 7.52 4.29
N SER A 178 26.89 8.42 3.83
CA SER A 178 26.12 9.31 4.69
C SER A 178 25.21 8.53 5.62
N ALA A 179 24.46 7.54 5.11
CA ALA A 179 23.63 6.67 5.92
C ALA A 179 24.44 5.86 6.96
N LEU A 180 25.63 5.36 6.60
CA LEU A 180 26.55 4.70 7.55
C LEU A 180 27.12 5.66 8.59
N LYS A 181 27.37 6.93 8.23
CA LYS A 181 27.81 7.97 9.18
C LYS A 181 26.68 8.36 10.12
N GLU A 182 25.45 8.52 9.63
CA GLU A 182 24.25 8.73 10.43
C GLU A 182 23.98 7.56 11.37
N GLN A 183 24.07 6.31 10.87
CA GLN A 183 23.95 5.10 11.67
C GLN A 183 25.11 4.98 12.69
N GLY A 184 26.33 5.39 12.34
CA GLY A 184 27.49 5.45 13.22
C GLY A 184 27.39 6.55 14.30
N LEU A 185 26.78 7.69 13.97
CA LEU A 185 26.45 8.75 14.90
C LEU A 185 25.32 8.29 15.85
N ALA A 186 24.33 7.55 15.35
CA ALA A 186 23.32 6.88 16.18
C ALA A 186 23.95 5.81 17.10
N HIS A 187 25.00 5.10 16.68
CA HIS A 187 25.77 4.20 17.55
C HIS A 187 26.68 4.95 18.55
N SER A 188 27.06 6.20 18.26
CA SER A 188 27.79 7.06 19.22
C SER A 188 26.86 7.64 20.30
N ALA A 189 25.55 7.70 20.05
CA ALA A 189 24.51 8.03 21.01
C ALA A 189 24.22 6.87 21.99
N THR A 190 25.23 6.43 22.74
CA THR A 190 25.15 5.56 23.93
C THR A 190 24.23 4.31 23.81
N PRO A 191 24.79 3.11 23.54
CA PRO A 191 23.99 1.90 23.23
C PRO A 191 23.09 1.37 24.37
N LYS A 192 23.04 2.01 25.54
CA LYS A 192 22.04 1.69 26.58
C LYS A 192 20.69 2.36 26.34
N HIS A 193 20.65 3.53 25.71
CA HIS A 193 19.40 4.29 25.57
C HIS A 193 18.52 3.76 24.42
N ALA A 194 19.10 3.49 23.25
CA ALA A 194 18.35 2.89 22.14
C ALA A 194 17.72 1.53 22.53
N THR A 195 18.47 0.64 23.18
CA THR A 195 17.94 -0.64 23.69
C THR A 195 16.89 -0.43 24.77
N HIS A 196 17.01 0.60 25.62
CA HIS A 196 16.02 0.90 26.65
C HIS A 196 14.68 1.33 26.04
N TYR A 197 14.66 2.33 25.16
CA TYR A 197 13.42 2.84 24.58
C TYR A 197 12.78 1.86 23.59
N TYR A 198 13.57 0.99 22.95
CA TYR A 198 13.01 -0.15 22.21
C TYR A 198 12.30 -1.14 23.15
N ALA A 199 12.87 -1.45 24.32
CA ALA A 199 12.20 -2.29 25.31
C ALA A 199 10.92 -1.63 25.88
N VAL A 200 10.94 -0.32 26.15
CA VAL A 200 9.75 0.44 26.59
C VAL A 200 8.65 0.40 25.52
N MET A 201 9.00 0.58 24.24
CA MET A 201 8.07 0.45 23.12
C MET A 201 7.49 -0.97 23.04
N VAL A 202 8.31 -2.02 23.26
CA VAL A 202 7.85 -3.41 23.23
C VAL A 202 6.91 -3.73 24.39
N ASP A 203 7.21 -3.29 25.62
CA ASP A 203 6.30 -3.41 26.76
C ASP A 203 4.96 -2.72 26.47
N ASP A 204 4.99 -1.43 26.14
CA ASP A 204 3.77 -0.64 26.00
C ASP A 204 2.89 -1.06 24.80
N ILE A 205 3.49 -1.42 23.65
CA ILE A 205 2.73 -1.81 22.44
C ILE A 205 2.36 -3.30 22.43
N PHE A 206 3.26 -4.19 22.87
CA PHE A 206 3.11 -5.65 22.71
C PHE A 206 2.95 -6.43 24.02
N GLY A 207 3.14 -5.82 25.19
CA GLY A 207 3.08 -6.50 26.50
C GLY A 207 4.25 -7.47 26.69
N ASP A 208 5.47 -6.93 26.64
CA ASP A 208 6.77 -7.60 26.78
C ASP A 208 7.13 -8.66 25.70
N ASN A 209 6.22 -9.01 24.79
CA ASN A 209 6.44 -10.06 23.79
C ASN A 209 6.27 -9.56 22.35
N GLU A 210 7.36 -9.07 21.75
CA GLU A 210 7.37 -8.59 20.36
C GLU A 210 7.05 -9.72 19.36
N PRO A 211 5.96 -9.64 18.57
CA PRO A 211 5.60 -10.65 17.59
C PRO A 211 6.39 -10.51 16.28
N GLU A 212 6.56 -11.60 15.55
CA GLU A 212 7.07 -11.54 14.16
C GLU A 212 6.22 -10.60 13.30
N VAL A 213 6.86 -9.81 12.43
CA VAL A 213 6.18 -8.87 11.51
C VAL A 213 5.26 -9.66 10.57
N GLN A 214 3.98 -9.31 10.58
CA GLN A 214 2.95 -9.96 9.77
C GLN A 214 2.77 -9.27 8.42
N SER A 215 2.41 -10.04 7.39
CA SER A 215 2.23 -9.50 6.04
C SER A 215 0.79 -9.06 5.77
N GLY A 216 0.60 -7.77 5.50
CA GLY A 216 -0.69 -7.18 5.16
C GLY A 216 -1.14 -7.40 3.71
N VAL A 217 -0.34 -8.07 2.86
CA VAL A 217 -0.64 -8.23 1.41
C VAL A 217 -1.99 -8.92 1.13
N ASN A 218 -2.46 -9.75 2.06
CA ASN A 218 -3.73 -10.46 1.99
C ASN A 218 -4.88 -9.73 2.72
N GLY A 219 -4.65 -8.51 3.21
CA GLY A 219 -5.64 -7.68 3.90
C GLY A 219 -6.33 -8.37 5.06
N MET A 220 -7.66 -8.28 5.08
CA MET A 220 -8.55 -8.89 6.08
C MET A 220 -8.85 -10.38 5.78
N SER A 221 -7.84 -11.16 5.39
CA SER A 221 -7.95 -12.61 5.30
C SER A 221 -8.29 -13.24 6.66
N HIS A 222 -8.77 -14.49 6.68
CA HIS A 222 -9.04 -15.20 7.94
C HIS A 222 -7.80 -15.34 8.86
N SER A 223 -6.57 -15.31 8.30
CA SER A 223 -5.34 -15.30 9.12
C SER A 223 -5.05 -13.94 9.77
N ASN A 224 -5.59 -12.85 9.21
CA ASN A 224 -5.25 -11.48 9.54
C ASN A 224 -6.37 -10.74 10.29
N VAL A 225 -7.63 -11.16 10.13
CA VAL A 225 -8.80 -10.48 10.72
C VAL A 225 -8.70 -10.35 12.24
N LEU A 226 -8.26 -11.41 12.93
CA LEU A 226 -8.09 -11.45 14.40
C LEU A 226 -6.74 -10.89 14.89
N LYS A 227 -5.82 -10.52 14.01
CA LYS A 227 -4.49 -10.01 14.38
C LYS A 227 -4.54 -8.54 14.77
N SER A 228 -3.73 -8.18 15.76
CA SER A 228 -3.56 -6.79 16.19
C SER A 228 -2.92 -5.95 15.06
N PRO A 229 -3.35 -4.70 14.83
CA PRO A 229 -2.71 -3.82 13.85
C PRO A 229 -1.21 -3.66 14.09
N TYR A 230 -0.78 -3.65 15.36
CA TYR A 230 0.62 -3.53 15.75
C TYR A 230 1.50 -4.70 15.24
N GLU A 231 0.94 -5.89 15.00
CA GLU A 231 1.69 -7.02 14.43
C GLU A 231 2.19 -6.75 13.01
N PHE A 232 1.57 -5.83 12.28
CA PHE A 232 1.90 -5.46 10.90
C PHE A 232 2.90 -4.31 10.80
N LEU A 233 3.27 -3.68 11.92
CA LEU A 233 4.36 -2.68 11.97
C LEU A 233 5.67 -3.34 11.52
N THR A 234 6.33 -2.74 10.52
CA THR A 234 7.64 -3.18 10.01
C THR A 234 8.74 -2.96 11.04
N ARG A 235 9.95 -3.49 10.81
CA ARG A 235 11.08 -3.28 11.73
C ARG A 235 11.51 -1.81 11.76
N GLU A 236 11.38 -1.18 10.61
CA GLU A 236 11.62 0.23 10.37
C GLU A 236 10.59 1.08 11.13
N ASP A 237 9.29 0.75 11.04
CA ASP A 237 8.23 1.39 11.82
C ASP A 237 8.47 1.24 13.34
N ARG A 238 8.84 0.04 13.82
CA ARG A 238 9.13 -0.22 15.25
C ARG A 238 10.36 0.52 15.76
N THR A 239 11.42 0.59 14.94
CA THR A 239 12.63 1.37 15.26
C THR A 239 12.28 2.85 15.37
N LEU A 240 11.56 3.40 14.39
CA LEU A 240 11.06 4.77 14.39
C LEU A 240 10.23 5.06 15.64
N LEU A 241 9.26 4.19 15.98
CA LEU A 241 8.45 4.33 17.19
C LEU A 241 9.32 4.38 18.45
N SER A 242 10.36 3.54 18.57
CA SER A 242 11.28 3.59 19.73
C SER A 242 12.04 4.92 19.84
N GLU A 243 12.40 5.57 18.73
CA GLU A 243 12.93 6.93 18.72
C GLU A 243 11.89 7.96 19.19
N MET A 244 10.60 7.74 18.86
CA MET A 244 9.50 8.58 19.37
C MET A 244 9.32 8.43 20.89
N TYR A 245 9.42 7.22 21.45
CA TYR A 245 9.38 7.00 22.91
C TYR A 245 10.53 7.72 23.61
N GLN A 246 11.75 7.65 23.06
CA GLN A 246 12.89 8.41 23.55
C GLN A 246 12.62 9.92 23.56
N TYR A 247 12.12 10.47 22.45
CA TYR A 247 11.77 11.88 22.35
C TYR A 247 10.69 12.27 23.36
N ALA A 248 9.67 11.43 23.52
CA ALA A 248 8.54 11.72 24.40
C ALA A 248 8.91 11.73 25.89
N GLU A 249 9.75 10.79 26.36
CA GLU A 249 10.29 10.80 27.72
C GLU A 249 11.09 12.08 27.98
N GLN A 250 11.93 12.49 27.01
CA GLN A 250 12.78 13.68 27.12
C GLN A 250 12.00 15.01 27.11
N ASN A 251 10.80 15.03 26.52
CA ASN A 251 9.99 16.23 26.32
C ASN A 251 8.62 16.16 27.03
N ASN A 252 8.44 15.22 27.97
CA ASN A 252 7.22 15.05 28.77
C ASN A 252 5.93 14.93 27.90
N VAL A 253 5.98 14.10 26.85
CA VAL A 253 4.85 13.80 25.96
C VAL A 253 4.18 12.49 26.39
N ASP A 254 2.85 12.47 26.39
CA ASP A 254 2.05 11.27 26.70
C ASP A 254 2.24 10.20 25.62
N PHE A 255 2.85 9.06 25.97
CA PHE A 255 3.09 7.91 25.08
C PHE A 255 1.82 7.42 24.37
N LYS A 256 0.62 7.68 24.92
CA LYS A 256 -0.64 7.33 24.27
C LYS A 256 -0.83 7.99 22.90
N TYR A 257 -0.20 9.15 22.63
CA TYR A 257 -0.13 9.72 21.28
C TYR A 257 0.66 8.80 20.33
N ILE A 258 1.81 8.27 20.77
CA ILE A 258 2.65 7.34 20.01
C ILE A 258 1.92 6.02 19.78
N LYS A 259 1.30 5.43 20.81
CA LYS A 259 0.47 4.21 20.65
C LYS A 259 -0.61 4.40 19.60
N ARG A 260 -1.17 5.60 19.51
CA ARG A 260 -2.26 5.88 18.59
C ARG A 260 -1.80 6.05 17.16
N LEU A 261 -0.70 6.78 16.95
CA LEU A 261 0.01 6.83 15.67
C LEU A 261 0.46 5.43 15.21
N ALA A 262 0.96 4.59 16.13
CA ALA A 262 1.31 3.20 15.87
C ALA A 262 0.10 2.34 15.47
N SER A 263 -1.11 2.67 15.97
CA SER A 263 -2.35 2.00 15.59
C SER A 263 -2.76 2.37 14.17
N ASP A 264 -2.73 3.67 13.84
CA ASP A 264 -3.00 4.18 12.49
C ASP A 264 -2.05 3.55 11.46
N LEU A 265 -0.74 3.55 11.76
CA LEU A 265 0.30 2.98 10.91
C LEU A 265 0.17 1.45 10.78
N GLY A 266 -0.11 0.75 11.87
CA GLY A 266 -0.36 -0.69 11.88
C GLY A 266 -1.60 -1.08 11.05
N ASP A 267 -2.69 -0.32 11.14
CA ASP A 267 -3.89 -0.55 10.35
C ASP A 267 -3.65 -0.27 8.86
N TYR A 268 -2.89 0.78 8.52
CA TYR A 268 -2.42 1.02 7.15
C TYR A 268 -1.61 -0.17 6.59
N ARG A 269 -0.61 -0.66 7.33
CA ARG A 269 0.19 -1.84 6.93
C ARG A 269 -0.68 -3.09 6.78
N LYS A 270 -1.60 -3.34 7.73
CA LYS A 270 -2.54 -4.48 7.73
C LYS A 270 -3.39 -4.55 6.46
N HIS A 271 -3.71 -3.42 5.83
CA HIS A 271 -4.50 -3.32 4.60
C HIS A 271 -3.64 -3.15 3.33
N ASN A 272 -2.47 -3.79 3.29
CA ASN A 272 -1.53 -3.77 2.16
C ASN A 272 -1.06 -2.35 1.81
N ASP A 273 -0.55 -1.62 2.81
CA ASP A 273 -0.20 -0.19 2.70
C ASP A 273 -1.39 0.65 2.19
N GLY A 274 -2.54 0.49 2.86
CA GLY A 274 -3.80 1.18 2.54
C GLY A 274 -4.50 0.74 1.24
N LYS A 275 -3.85 -0.02 0.34
CA LYS A 275 -4.39 -0.38 -0.99
C LYS A 275 -5.69 -1.19 -0.98
N LEU A 276 -6.01 -1.82 0.15
CA LEU A 276 -7.24 -2.61 0.34
C LEU A 276 -8.35 -1.83 1.09
N LEU A 277 -8.15 -0.53 1.35
CA LEU A 277 -9.16 0.37 1.89
C LEU A 277 -9.69 1.29 0.79
N GLY A 278 -11.00 1.22 0.54
CA GLY A 278 -11.67 2.14 -0.38
C GLY A 278 -11.73 3.57 0.19
N ASN A 279 -11.73 4.57 -0.70
CA ASN A 279 -11.94 5.96 -0.33
C ASN A 279 -13.46 6.18 -0.11
N ALA A 280 -13.87 6.58 1.10
CA ALA A 280 -15.28 6.78 1.44
C ALA A 280 -15.96 7.93 0.67
N ASN A 281 -15.21 8.84 0.05
CA ASN A 281 -15.75 9.89 -0.82
C ASN A 281 -16.01 9.39 -2.25
N GLU A 282 -15.58 8.16 -2.59
CA GLU A 282 -15.78 7.48 -3.86
C GLU A 282 -16.97 6.51 -3.77
N GLY A 283 -18.18 7.03 -3.97
CA GLY A 283 -19.38 6.21 -4.20
C GLY A 283 -20.17 5.80 -2.94
N THR A 284 -19.93 6.42 -1.79
CA THR A 284 -20.80 6.24 -0.61
C THR A 284 -22.09 7.06 -0.75
N PHE A 285 -23.23 6.42 -0.48
CA PHE A 285 -24.56 7.04 -0.45
C PHE A 285 -25.29 6.71 0.86
N ASP A 286 -26.20 7.58 1.29
CA ASP A 286 -27.11 7.30 2.39
C ASP A 286 -28.32 6.46 1.94
N SER A 287 -29.18 6.05 2.89
CA SER A 287 -30.36 5.24 2.60
C SER A 287 -31.44 5.96 1.78
N ALA A 288 -31.35 7.27 1.60
CA ALA A 288 -32.23 8.07 0.75
C ALA A 288 -31.64 8.30 -0.65
N GLY A 289 -30.36 7.98 -0.88
CA GLY A 289 -29.67 8.17 -2.15
C GLY A 289 -28.87 9.47 -2.26
N HIS A 290 -28.70 10.24 -1.17
CA HIS A 290 -27.76 11.36 -1.19
C HIS A 290 -26.32 10.83 -1.16
N LYS A 291 -25.42 11.40 -1.95
CA LYS A 291 -23.99 11.12 -1.83
C LYS A 291 -23.51 11.60 -0.46
N VAL A 292 -22.78 10.76 0.25
CA VAL A 292 -22.12 11.11 1.51
C VAL A 292 -20.68 11.51 1.21
N THR A 293 -20.24 12.62 1.80
CA THR A 293 -18.83 13.05 1.74
C THR A 293 -18.32 13.41 3.13
N PHE A 294 -17.05 13.12 3.35
CA PHE A 294 -16.31 13.36 4.58
C PHE A 294 -15.14 14.30 4.30
N SER A 295 -15.01 15.34 5.10
CA SER A 295 -13.85 16.23 5.14
C SER A 295 -13.27 16.28 6.56
N PHE A 296 -12.05 16.78 6.69
CA PHE A 296 -11.47 17.09 7.99
C PHE A 296 -12.22 18.26 8.66
N THR A 297 -11.97 18.45 9.96
CA THR A 297 -12.34 19.68 10.65
C THR A 297 -11.46 20.83 10.14
N ASP A 298 -11.91 22.10 10.22
CA ASP A 298 -11.10 23.26 9.79
C ASP A 298 -9.72 23.29 10.47
N LYS A 299 -9.66 22.87 11.75
CA LYS A 299 -8.43 22.78 12.53
C LYS A 299 -7.48 21.72 11.97
N ASP A 300 -7.99 20.53 11.69
CA ASP A 300 -7.17 19.43 11.18
C ASP A 300 -6.78 19.66 9.72
N GLN A 301 -7.65 20.25 8.90
CA GLN A 301 -7.31 20.67 7.54
C GLN A 301 -6.15 21.66 7.53
N ALA A 302 -6.17 22.70 8.37
CA ALA A 302 -5.05 23.65 8.46
C ALA A 302 -3.74 22.96 8.89
N THR A 303 -3.82 22.05 9.85
CA THR A 303 -2.67 21.23 10.32
C THR A 303 -2.11 20.36 9.18
N ILE A 304 -2.98 19.76 8.37
CA ILE A 304 -2.61 18.91 7.24
C ILE A 304 -2.01 19.75 6.11
N ASP A 305 -2.58 20.92 5.80
CA ASP A 305 -2.08 21.82 4.78
C ASP A 305 -0.67 22.32 5.12
N GLU A 306 -0.40 22.63 6.40
CA GLU A 306 0.94 22.97 6.90
C GLU A 306 1.92 21.78 6.78
N LEU A 307 1.52 20.59 7.23
CA LEU A 307 2.34 19.37 7.10
C LEU A 307 2.69 19.05 5.64
N LEU A 308 1.73 19.20 4.72
CA LEU A 308 1.93 18.90 3.29
C LEU A 308 2.73 19.98 2.55
N ALA A 309 2.74 21.22 3.04
CA ALA A 309 3.56 22.31 2.52
C ALA A 309 4.97 22.38 3.14
N GLY A 310 5.17 21.82 4.33
CA GLY A 310 6.39 21.93 5.12
C GLY A 310 7.57 21.09 4.61
N GLU A 311 8.79 21.58 4.84
CA GLU A 311 10.03 20.86 4.50
C GLU A 311 10.16 19.52 5.24
N GLY A 312 9.53 19.40 6.42
CA GLY A 312 9.51 18.18 7.24
C GLY A 312 8.98 16.96 6.51
N LEU A 313 8.02 17.10 5.59
CA LEU A 313 7.49 15.98 4.80
C LEU A 313 8.56 15.32 3.90
N PHE A 314 9.56 16.09 3.46
CA PHE A 314 10.62 15.55 2.59
C PHE A 314 11.70 14.81 3.38
N ALA A 315 12.01 15.26 4.60
CA ALA A 315 13.09 14.74 5.43
C ALA A 315 12.64 13.79 6.56
N THR A 316 11.34 13.71 6.86
CA THR A 316 10.82 12.79 7.89
C THR A 316 11.11 11.33 7.58
N LYS A 317 11.36 10.55 8.66
CA LYS A 317 11.46 9.09 8.63
C LYS A 317 10.10 8.39 8.55
N ILE A 318 8.98 9.10 8.75
CA ILE A 318 7.62 8.54 8.67
C ILE A 318 7.32 8.17 7.20
N ASP A 319 6.66 7.02 7.00
CA ASP A 319 6.30 6.54 5.67
C ASP A 319 5.41 7.56 4.92
N LYS A 320 5.88 8.02 3.77
CA LYS A 320 5.22 9.07 2.97
C LYS A 320 3.94 8.57 2.29
N GLY A 321 3.83 7.27 2.06
CA GLY A 321 2.58 6.64 1.61
C GLY A 321 1.55 6.63 2.73
N PHE A 322 1.97 6.34 3.97
CA PHE A 322 1.11 6.45 5.15
C PHE A 322 0.64 7.89 5.38
N ILE A 323 1.53 8.89 5.29
CA ILE A 323 1.13 10.31 5.38
C ILE A 323 0.11 10.62 4.29
N SER A 324 0.40 10.30 3.03
CA SER A 324 -0.52 10.55 1.91
C SER A 324 -1.89 9.90 2.11
N PHE A 325 -1.92 8.66 2.64
CA PHE A 325 -3.14 7.92 2.95
C PHE A 325 -3.94 8.56 4.11
N ILE A 326 -3.26 8.90 5.22
CA ILE A 326 -3.93 9.43 6.41
C ILE A 326 -4.36 10.89 6.22
N THR A 327 -3.78 11.63 5.27
CA THR A 327 -4.19 13.00 4.90
C THR A 327 -5.18 13.07 3.74
N GLU A 328 -5.62 11.94 3.16
CA GLU A 328 -6.71 11.91 2.18
C GLU A 328 -8.06 11.88 2.92
N PRO A 329 -8.96 12.88 2.76
CA PRO A 329 -10.16 13.00 3.60
C PRO A 329 -11.05 11.77 3.64
N GLY A 330 -11.27 11.10 2.51
CA GLY A 330 -12.12 9.90 2.46
C GLY A 330 -11.46 8.62 2.98
N GLN A 331 -10.18 8.66 3.35
CA GLN A 331 -9.43 7.57 3.98
C GLN A 331 -9.15 7.91 5.44
N GLY A 332 -8.42 9.01 5.66
CA GLY A 332 -7.98 9.51 6.96
C GLY A 332 -9.11 9.90 7.90
N ALA A 333 -10.12 10.65 7.46
CA ALA A 333 -11.11 11.23 8.39
C ALA A 333 -11.92 10.16 9.16
N LEU A 334 -12.09 8.95 8.57
CA LEU A 334 -12.77 7.82 9.19
C LEU A 334 -11.83 6.86 9.92
N SER A 335 -10.66 6.57 9.33
CA SER A 335 -9.69 5.60 9.87
C SER A 335 -8.75 6.20 10.91
N HIS A 336 -8.36 7.46 10.78
CA HIS A 336 -7.42 8.12 11.67
C HIS A 336 -8.00 8.26 13.07
N VAL A 337 -7.20 7.86 14.05
CA VAL A 337 -7.62 7.85 15.44
C VAL A 337 -6.60 8.49 16.39
N GLY A 338 -5.46 8.96 15.86
CA GLY A 338 -4.47 9.80 16.54
C GLY A 338 -4.82 11.29 16.53
N SER A 339 -3.80 12.14 16.39
CA SER A 339 -3.94 13.58 16.20
C SER A 339 -3.06 14.01 15.03
N TYR A 340 -3.61 14.77 14.09
CA TYR A 340 -2.85 15.36 12.99
C TYR A 340 -1.78 16.33 13.48
N GLN A 341 -2.04 17.05 14.59
CA GLN A 341 -1.06 17.97 15.18
C GLN A 341 0.13 17.19 15.74
N PHE A 342 -0.11 16.03 16.36
CA PHE A 342 0.95 15.14 16.81
C PHE A 342 1.71 14.49 15.63
N LEU A 343 1.00 14.14 14.54
CA LEU A 343 1.63 13.63 13.32
C LEU A 343 2.56 14.67 12.70
N GLN A 344 2.13 15.93 12.58
CA GLN A 344 2.97 17.04 12.09
C GLN A 344 4.19 17.24 13.00
N HIS A 345 3.97 17.33 14.31
CA HIS A 345 5.04 17.48 15.31
C HIS A 345 6.09 16.37 15.17
N MET A 346 5.66 15.11 15.09
CA MET A 346 6.59 13.98 14.93
C MET A 346 7.23 13.91 13.54
N ALA A 347 6.58 14.41 12.48
CA ALA A 347 7.20 14.53 11.17
C ALA A 347 8.36 15.55 11.21
N GLU A 348 8.16 16.70 11.86
CA GLU A 348 9.18 17.74 12.05
C GLU A 348 10.34 17.24 12.94
N VAL A 349 10.05 16.65 14.10
CA VAL A 349 11.05 16.04 15.00
C VAL A 349 11.90 15.00 14.27
N THR A 350 11.27 14.08 13.52
CA THR A 350 11.99 12.99 12.83
C THR A 350 12.71 13.45 11.56
N ALA A 351 12.37 14.63 11.03
CA ALA A 351 13.12 15.34 10.01
C ALA A 351 14.32 16.13 10.58
N GLY A 352 14.47 16.22 11.91
CA GLY A 352 15.51 17.02 12.56
C GLY A 352 15.25 18.52 12.53
N LEU A 353 13.98 18.93 12.39
CA LEU A 353 13.55 20.32 12.39
C LEU A 353 13.06 20.75 13.78
N GLU A 354 13.10 22.06 14.05
CA GLU A 354 12.41 22.65 15.19
C GLU A 354 10.88 22.54 14.98
N PRO A 355 10.12 21.90 15.87
CA PRO A 355 8.68 21.68 15.65
C PRO A 355 7.86 22.97 15.72
N SER A 356 6.81 23.04 14.89
CA SER A 356 5.89 24.18 14.81
C SER A 356 5.00 24.31 16.06
N THR A 357 4.81 23.21 16.81
CA THR A 357 4.05 23.14 18.06
C THR A 357 4.97 22.78 19.24
N SER A 358 4.75 23.33 20.45
CA SER A 358 5.51 22.89 21.63
C SER A 358 5.13 21.46 22.03
N ALA A 359 6.12 20.66 22.43
CA ALA A 359 5.89 19.33 23.00
C ALA A 359 4.95 19.35 24.22
N ASP A 360 4.91 20.47 24.97
CA ASP A 360 4.01 20.65 26.12
C ASP A 360 2.53 20.44 25.78
N GLU A 361 2.09 20.72 24.55
CA GLU A 361 0.71 20.52 24.11
C GLU A 361 0.28 19.05 24.10
N PHE A 362 1.26 18.14 24.03
CA PHE A 362 1.10 16.69 23.99
C PHE A 362 1.40 16.01 25.33
N SER A 363 1.58 16.78 26.41
CA SER A 363 1.83 16.26 27.77
C SER A 363 0.67 15.47 28.39
N ILE A 364 -0.54 15.60 27.83
CA ILE A 364 -1.72 14.80 28.18
C ILE A 364 -2.46 14.43 26.88
N PHE A 365 -2.82 13.16 26.71
CA PHE A 365 -3.57 12.70 25.55
C PHE A 365 -5.00 13.27 25.49
N LYS A 366 -5.24 14.13 24.51
CA LYS A 366 -6.53 14.72 24.15
C LYS A 366 -7.16 13.86 23.03
N GLY A 367 -7.92 12.84 23.43
CA GLY A 367 -8.71 12.04 22.49
C GLY A 367 -10.03 12.73 22.10
N PHE A 368 -10.60 12.36 20.96
CA PHE A 368 -11.90 12.85 20.50
C PHE A 368 -13.04 12.43 21.44
N ALA A 369 -13.89 13.38 21.81
CA ALA A 369 -15.11 13.17 22.60
C ALA A 369 -16.32 12.77 21.74
N SER A 370 -16.33 13.10 20.43
CA SER A 370 -17.42 12.80 19.50
C SER A 370 -16.91 12.45 18.09
N ALA A 371 -17.84 12.13 17.17
CA ALA A 371 -17.51 11.98 15.75
C ALA A 371 -17.29 13.33 15.05
N ASP A 372 -18.00 14.38 15.47
CA ASP A 372 -17.93 15.73 14.88
C ASP A 372 -16.59 16.42 15.16
N GLU A 373 -15.86 15.99 16.20
CA GLU A 373 -14.48 16.39 16.46
C GLU A 373 -13.44 15.70 15.57
N ARG A 374 -13.84 14.66 14.82
CA ARG A 374 -12.94 13.88 13.93
C ARG A 374 -13.11 14.27 12.46
N TYR A 375 -14.34 14.52 12.04
CA TYR A 375 -14.67 14.76 10.64
C TYR A 375 -15.96 15.56 10.49
N VAL A 376 -16.08 16.26 9.37
CA VAL A 376 -17.32 16.90 8.93
C VAL A 376 -17.98 15.99 7.90
N ARG A 377 -19.22 15.55 8.18
CA ARG A 377 -20.03 14.76 7.25
C ARG A 377 -21.02 15.65 6.50
N THR A 378 -20.98 15.60 5.18
CA THR A 378 -21.86 16.32 4.27
C THR A 378 -22.71 15.36 3.43
N LEU A 379 -23.85 15.86 2.95
CA LEU A 379 -24.76 15.17 2.03
C LEU A 379 -24.95 16.04 0.79
N SER A 380 -25.07 15.43 -0.39
CA SER A 380 -25.49 16.15 -1.60
C SER A 380 -26.96 16.58 -1.50
N GLU A 381 -27.30 17.73 -2.08
CA GLU A 381 -28.70 18.12 -2.31
C GLU A 381 -29.38 17.21 -3.37
N GLU A 382 -28.57 16.69 -4.30
CA GLU A 382 -29.02 15.72 -5.30
C GLU A 382 -29.28 14.35 -4.65
N VAL A 383 -30.45 13.77 -4.98
CA VAL A 383 -30.80 12.38 -4.68
C VAL A 383 -30.56 11.53 -5.91
N TYR A 384 -29.65 10.56 -5.78
CA TYR A 384 -29.38 9.58 -6.83
C TYR A 384 -30.39 8.44 -6.72
N PRO A 385 -31.09 8.05 -7.81
CA PRO A 385 -32.05 6.96 -7.77
C PRO A 385 -31.32 5.63 -7.55
N MET A 386 -31.28 5.18 -6.30
CA MET A 386 -30.73 3.86 -6.00
C MET A 386 -31.61 2.78 -6.64
N PRO A 387 -31.02 1.79 -7.33
CA PRO A 387 -31.80 0.70 -7.91
C PRO A 387 -32.48 -0.06 -6.78
N GLU A 388 -33.78 -0.31 -6.90
CA GLU A 388 -34.50 -1.16 -5.95
C GLU A 388 -33.78 -2.52 -5.86
N PRO A 389 -33.38 -2.99 -4.68
CA PRO A 389 -32.73 -4.28 -4.54
C PRO A 389 -33.79 -5.38 -4.68
N ASP A 390 -33.41 -6.57 -5.16
CA ASP A 390 -34.36 -7.69 -5.29
C ASP A 390 -34.76 -8.29 -3.92
N VAL A 391 -33.92 -8.07 -2.89
CA VAL A 391 -34.15 -8.51 -1.50
C VAL A 391 -33.72 -7.39 -0.55
N VAL A 392 -34.52 -7.12 0.48
CA VAL A 392 -34.19 -6.21 1.58
C VAL A 392 -34.08 -7.02 2.88
N CYS A 393 -32.98 -6.87 3.61
CA CYS A 393 -32.79 -7.49 4.92
C CYS A 393 -32.70 -6.43 6.01
N LYS A 394 -33.55 -6.52 7.03
CA LYS A 394 -33.58 -5.64 8.20
C LYS A 394 -33.61 -6.47 9.48
N ASN A 395 -32.63 -6.26 10.36
CA ASN A 395 -32.52 -6.95 11.66
C ASN A 395 -32.59 -8.49 11.55
N GLY A 396 -31.93 -9.07 10.53
CA GLY A 396 -31.92 -10.51 10.29
C GLY A 396 -33.14 -11.07 9.55
N HIS A 397 -34.22 -10.29 9.37
CA HIS A 397 -35.35 -10.67 8.53
C HIS A 397 -35.17 -10.15 7.11
N CYS A 398 -35.21 -11.04 6.12
CA CYS A 398 -35.16 -10.69 4.71
C CYS A 398 -36.53 -10.83 4.05
N GLU A 399 -36.87 -9.90 3.16
CA GLU A 399 -38.07 -9.91 2.32
C GLU A 399 -37.70 -9.72 0.84
N VAL A 400 -38.35 -10.44 -0.07
CA VAL A 400 -38.23 -10.19 -1.52
C VAL A 400 -39.05 -8.94 -1.85
N THR A 401 -38.45 -7.98 -2.54
CA THR A 401 -39.14 -6.76 -3.01
C THR A 401 -40.10 -7.07 -4.16
N GLU A 402 -40.86 -6.08 -4.64
CA GLU A 402 -41.73 -6.32 -5.81
C GLU A 402 -40.90 -6.61 -7.05
N LYS A 403 -39.86 -5.79 -7.30
CA LYS A 403 -38.88 -6.04 -8.35
C LYS A 403 -38.22 -7.43 -8.24
N GLY A 404 -37.89 -7.88 -7.03
CA GLY A 404 -37.36 -9.22 -6.82
C GLY A 404 -38.34 -10.32 -7.28
N ARG A 405 -39.64 -10.15 -7.00
CA ARG A 405 -40.69 -11.09 -7.46
C ARG A 405 -40.86 -11.04 -8.98
N GLU A 406 -40.78 -9.86 -9.59
CA GLU A 406 -40.77 -9.70 -11.06
C GLU A 406 -39.57 -10.39 -11.72
N ASN A 407 -38.44 -10.47 -11.00
CA ASN A 407 -37.21 -11.16 -11.42
C ASN A 407 -37.17 -12.66 -11.03
N ASP A 408 -38.30 -13.27 -10.66
CA ASP A 408 -38.42 -14.66 -10.17
C ASP A 408 -37.54 -14.99 -8.94
N VAL A 409 -37.11 -13.98 -8.17
CA VAL A 409 -36.34 -14.17 -6.94
C VAL A 409 -37.23 -14.70 -5.83
N THR A 410 -36.79 -15.76 -5.18
CA THR A 410 -37.47 -16.37 -4.02
C THR A 410 -36.48 -16.54 -2.88
N LEU A 411 -36.93 -16.24 -1.66
CA LEU A 411 -36.21 -16.64 -0.46
C LEU A 411 -36.46 -18.12 -0.23
N ALA A 412 -35.38 -18.90 -0.04
CA ALA A 412 -35.52 -20.28 0.37
C ALA A 412 -36.22 -20.33 1.73
N SER A 413 -37.35 -21.04 1.81
CA SER A 413 -37.98 -21.33 3.10
C SER A 413 -37.01 -22.11 3.99
N GLU A 414 -37.03 -21.85 5.30
CA GLU A 414 -36.32 -22.65 6.31
C GLU A 414 -36.96 -24.06 6.42
N SER A 415 -36.76 -24.87 5.39
CA SER A 415 -37.27 -26.24 5.25
C SER A 415 -36.13 -27.23 5.04
N GLY A 416 -35.05 -27.01 5.78
CA GLY A 416 -33.91 -27.89 5.96
C GLY A 416 -33.17 -27.40 7.19
N ASN A 417 -33.10 -28.22 8.24
CA ASN A 417 -32.65 -27.84 9.59
C ASN A 417 -31.40 -26.94 9.56
N TYR A 418 -31.60 -25.63 9.69
CA TYR A 418 -30.51 -24.73 10.02
C TYR A 418 -30.22 -24.94 11.50
N VAL A 419 -29.36 -25.91 11.78
CA VAL A 419 -28.61 -25.91 13.03
C VAL A 419 -27.83 -24.60 12.97
N SER A 420 -28.31 -23.59 13.71
CA SER A 420 -27.47 -22.45 14.07
C SER A 420 -26.15 -23.03 14.56
N PRO A 421 -25.00 -22.71 13.93
CA PRO A 421 -23.73 -23.16 14.46
C PRO A 421 -23.57 -22.49 15.81
N ASP A 422 -23.95 -23.22 16.86
CA ASP A 422 -23.68 -22.82 18.22
C ASP A 422 -22.17 -22.78 18.36
N LEU A 423 -21.63 -21.57 18.33
CA LEU A 423 -20.20 -21.30 18.50
C LEU A 423 -19.75 -21.56 19.95
N ALA A 424 -20.63 -22.13 20.79
CA ALA A 424 -20.27 -22.80 22.02
C ALA A 424 -19.62 -24.19 21.76
N SER A 425 -18.29 -24.20 21.78
CA SER A 425 -17.47 -25.17 22.53
C SER A 425 -17.22 -26.62 22.06
N GLU A 426 -17.92 -27.23 21.09
CA GLU A 426 -17.74 -28.69 20.83
C GLU A 426 -17.09 -29.13 19.48
N LEU A 427 -16.68 -28.21 18.60
CA LEU A 427 -16.07 -28.58 17.29
C LEU A 427 -14.57 -28.28 17.13
N SER A 428 -13.88 -27.72 18.13
CA SER A 428 -12.44 -27.40 18.06
C SER A 428 -11.54 -28.65 18.03
N GLU A 429 -11.82 -29.61 18.90
CA GLU A 429 -10.87 -30.66 19.28
C GLU A 429 -10.60 -31.73 18.21
N PRO A 430 -11.60 -32.26 17.49
CA PRO A 430 -11.37 -33.32 16.49
C PRO A 430 -10.62 -32.81 15.25
N LEU A 431 -10.76 -31.52 14.93
CA LEU A 431 -10.10 -30.88 13.79
C LEU A 431 -8.66 -30.51 14.11
N TYR A 432 -8.35 -30.14 15.36
CA TYR A 432 -6.98 -29.86 15.79
C TYR A 432 -6.11 -31.14 15.77
N GLN A 433 -6.64 -32.26 16.26
CA GLN A 433 -5.92 -33.54 16.33
C GLN A 433 -5.65 -34.18 14.94
N LYS A 434 -6.38 -33.79 13.88
CA LYS A 434 -6.08 -34.25 12.51
C LYS A 434 -4.90 -33.52 11.84
N ARG A 435 -4.35 -32.47 12.46
CA ARG A 435 -3.21 -31.71 11.89
C ARG A 435 -1.84 -32.37 12.17
N LEU A 436 -1.77 -33.37 13.04
CA LEU A 436 -0.52 -34.06 13.40
C LEU A 436 -0.65 -35.58 13.31
N ASN A 437 -0.53 -36.12 12.09
CA ASN A 437 -0.04 -37.49 11.92
C ASN A 437 1.30 -37.46 11.19
N THR A 438 2.37 -37.30 11.97
CA THR A 438 3.76 -37.21 11.51
C THR A 438 4.39 -38.55 11.12
N GLN A 439 3.59 -39.62 10.96
CA GLN A 439 4.11 -40.97 10.66
C GLN A 439 3.78 -41.54 9.28
N THR A 440 2.84 -40.99 8.50
CA THR A 440 2.46 -41.57 7.19
C THR A 440 2.71 -40.71 5.96
N GLN A 441 2.93 -39.39 6.10
CA GLN A 441 3.31 -38.46 5.03
C GLN A 441 2.42 -38.48 3.75
N GLU A 442 1.19 -39.01 3.84
CA GLU A 442 0.19 -38.92 2.76
C GLU A 442 -0.62 -37.62 2.90
N ASP A 443 -0.30 -36.63 2.08
CA ASP A 443 -1.12 -35.42 1.96
C ASP A 443 -2.40 -35.72 1.15
N ILE A 444 -3.55 -35.41 1.74
CA ILE A 444 -4.88 -35.65 1.17
C ILE A 444 -5.10 -34.80 -0.10
N TRP A 445 -4.38 -33.67 -0.23
CA TRP A 445 -4.40 -32.84 -1.43
C TRP A 445 -3.94 -33.57 -2.71
N TYR A 446 -3.08 -34.58 -2.60
CA TYR A 446 -2.56 -35.28 -3.79
C TYR A 446 -3.61 -36.16 -4.49
N LYS A 447 -4.59 -36.70 -3.76
CA LYS A 447 -5.65 -37.56 -4.34
C LYS A 447 -6.74 -36.78 -5.09
N TRP A 448 -6.77 -35.46 -4.99
CA TRP A 448 -7.72 -34.61 -5.74
C TRP A 448 -7.16 -34.14 -7.09
N LEU A 449 -5.83 -34.07 -7.23
CA LEU A 449 -5.13 -33.65 -8.45
C LEU A 449 -5.01 -34.75 -9.52
N GLU A 450 -5.21 -36.02 -9.17
CA GLU A 450 -5.03 -37.15 -10.09
C GLU A 450 -6.30 -37.55 -10.88
N GLN A 451 -7.38 -36.76 -10.80
CA GLN A 451 -8.67 -37.04 -11.47
C GLN A 451 -9.21 -35.90 -12.36
N ARG A 452 -8.33 -35.09 -12.97
CA ARG A 452 -8.69 -34.17 -14.07
C ARG A 452 -7.62 -34.12 -15.16
#